data_AF-A0A9P5AQP5-F1
#
_entry.id   AF-A0A9P5AQP5-F1
#
_cell.length_a   1.000
_cell.length_b   1.000
_cell.length_c   1.000
_cell.angle_alpha   90.00
_cell.angle_beta   90.00
_cell.angle_gamma   90.00
#
_symmetry.space_group_name_H-M   'P 1'
#
loop_
_entity.id
_entity.type
_entity.pdbx_description
1 polymer ?
#
loop_
_entity_poly.entity_id
_entity_poly.type
_entity_poly.pdbx_seq_one_letter_code
_entity_poly.pdbx_strand_id
1 'polypeptide(L)'
;MSIAYGAIVGFDSCKGAKFALKWEWIGNESYLLFPTALGLFTVGTCGAIGIDDLLAFNSCVDVLLNLRGFMYIGAILPWDSFNDPSGTGITWGRLIGIGLLEFIFHRLRAIFTFYKMMPGVCTNWKEVCFMGYFGPIGAGTVFYVEHARHLFPHDGEGDEEETNLVRDMGPTVYWLVLFSIIVHGLSIPALNIFYHYTGNEAIREDPVELRRVSLRVATPPIAVAGDKDTFIAYNCFSRHFDPNRVNLPFNGPREDNSSFLDDDDSGKIRMVEQSKPGMSFV
;
A
#
# COMPACT_ATOMS: atom_id res chain seq x y z
N MET A 1 -1.21 10.78 26.28
CA MET A 1 0.08 11.50 26.27
C MET A 1 0.85 11.30 24.96
N SER A 2 0.94 10.07 24.42
CA SER A 2 1.62 9.77 23.15
C SER A 2 1.13 10.58 21.93
N ILE A 3 -0.18 10.84 21.81
CA ILE A 3 -0.75 11.65 20.71
C ILE A 3 -0.23 13.10 20.75
N ALA A 4 -0.22 13.72 21.93
CA ALA A 4 0.29 15.09 22.09
C ALA A 4 1.79 15.17 21.85
N TYR A 5 2.55 14.17 22.33
CA TYR A 5 3.98 14.06 22.08
C TYR A 5 4.30 13.94 20.59
N GLY A 6 3.62 13.02 19.89
CA GLY A 6 3.78 12.84 18.44
C GLY A 6 3.38 14.08 17.64
N ALA A 7 2.33 14.79 18.05
CA ALA A 7 1.92 16.04 17.39
C ALA A 7 2.98 17.15 17.54
N ILE A 8 3.57 17.30 18.73
CA ILE A 8 4.62 18.30 19.00
C ILE A 8 5.89 17.94 18.22
N VAL A 9 6.39 16.72 18.36
CA VAL A 9 7.60 16.24 17.68
C VAL A 9 7.43 16.31 16.15
N GLY A 10 6.27 15.93 15.63
CA GLY A 10 5.93 16.03 14.20
C GLY A 10 5.88 17.48 13.70
N PHE A 11 5.30 18.39 14.47
CA PHE A 11 5.24 19.81 14.11
C PHE A 11 6.62 20.48 14.12
N ASP A 12 7.42 20.20 15.15
CA ASP A 12 8.77 20.74 15.29
C ASP A 12 9.71 20.20 14.19
N SER A 13 9.61 18.91 13.88
CA SER A 13 10.39 18.30 12.78
C SER A 13 9.98 18.86 11.41
N CYS A 14 8.70 19.12 11.16
CA CYS A 14 8.25 19.78 9.92
C CYS A 14 8.77 21.22 9.79
N LYS A 15 8.83 21.98 10.89
CA LYS A 15 9.44 23.32 10.88
C LYS A 15 10.96 23.26 10.72
N GLY A 16 11.62 22.33 11.42
CA GLY A 16 13.05 22.10 11.35
C GLY A 16 13.50 21.73 9.95
N ALA A 17 12.80 20.81 9.28
CA ALA A 17 13.10 20.42 7.90
C ALA A 17 12.94 21.59 6.92
N LYS A 18 11.86 22.38 7.04
CA LYS A 18 11.66 23.58 6.22
C LYS A 18 12.72 24.64 6.45
N PHE A 19 13.17 24.81 7.70
CA PHE A 19 14.25 25.72 8.04
C PHE A 19 15.59 25.25 7.48
N ALA A 20 15.93 23.97 7.66
CA ALA A 20 17.18 23.38 7.16
C ALA A 20 17.25 23.42 5.62
N LEU A 21 16.13 23.19 4.93
CA LEU A 21 16.04 23.34 3.47
C LEU A 21 16.22 24.80 3.02
N LYS A 22 15.66 25.76 3.77
CA LYS A 22 15.81 27.20 3.47
C LYS A 22 17.25 27.69 3.57
N TRP A 23 18.06 27.05 4.41
CA TRP A 23 19.46 27.40 4.61
C TRP A 23 20.45 26.49 3.86
N GLU A 24 19.95 25.59 2.99
CA GLU A 24 20.76 24.59 2.25
C GLU A 24 21.63 23.69 3.15
N TRP A 25 21.22 23.46 4.39
CA TRP A 25 21.99 22.61 5.33
C TRP A 25 21.81 21.11 5.07
N ILE A 26 20.78 20.73 4.33
CA ILE A 26 20.45 19.35 4.01
C ILE A 26 20.43 19.18 2.50
N GLY A 27 21.23 18.24 1.99
CA GLY A 27 21.21 17.84 0.60
C GLY A 27 19.90 17.11 0.27
N ASN A 28 19.44 17.23 -0.99
CA ASN A 28 18.21 16.59 -1.46
C ASN A 28 18.21 15.06 -1.23
N GLU A 29 19.39 14.44 -1.29
CA GLU A 29 19.60 13.00 -1.04
C GLU A 29 19.38 12.64 0.44
N SER A 30 19.73 13.55 1.35
CA SER A 30 19.60 13.37 2.80
C SER A 30 18.16 13.59 3.30
N TYR A 31 17.28 14.18 2.48
CA TYR A 31 15.87 14.36 2.80
C TYR A 31 15.15 13.02 2.99
N LEU A 32 15.61 11.96 2.31
CA LEU A 32 15.11 10.59 2.46
C LEU A 32 15.49 9.95 3.81
N LEU A 33 16.57 10.41 4.45
CA LEU A 33 17.03 9.87 5.73
C LEU A 33 16.34 10.54 6.94
N PHE A 34 15.74 11.71 6.73
CA PHE A 34 15.09 12.48 7.80
C PHE A 34 13.92 11.74 8.48
N PRO A 35 12.97 11.09 7.76
CA PRO A 35 11.91 10.31 8.39
C PRO A 35 12.43 9.13 9.20
N THR A 36 13.49 8.47 8.72
CA THR A 36 14.15 7.36 9.41
C THR A 36 14.79 7.82 10.72
N ALA A 37 15.51 8.95 10.70
CA ALA A 37 16.11 9.55 11.88
C ALA A 37 15.05 10.02 12.90
N LEU A 38 13.97 10.64 12.42
CA LEU A 38 12.84 11.07 13.25
C LEU A 38 12.15 9.86 13.90
N GLY A 39 11.99 8.77 13.15
CA GLY A 39 11.46 7.52 13.66
C GLY A 39 12.32 6.92 14.77
N LEU A 40 13.64 6.84 14.56
CA LEU A 40 14.58 6.31 15.55
C LEU A 40 14.67 7.21 16.80
N PHE A 41 14.64 8.53 16.61
CA PHE A 41 14.62 9.50 17.71
C PHE A 41 13.36 9.34 18.56
N THR A 42 12.19 9.25 17.93
CA THR A 42 10.90 9.08 18.61
C THR A 42 10.84 7.75 19.38
N VAL A 43 11.41 6.67 18.82
CA VAL A 43 11.55 5.37 19.53
C VAL A 43 12.45 5.50 20.77
N GLY A 44 13.60 6.15 20.63
CA GLY A 44 14.56 6.31 21.73
C GLY A 44 14.02 7.17 22.88
N THR A 45 13.33 8.25 22.57
CA THR A 45 12.77 9.17 23.57
C THR A 45 11.50 8.64 24.23
N CYS A 46 10.60 7.96 23.50
CA CYS A 46 9.43 7.31 24.10
C CYS A 46 9.86 6.24 25.11
N GLY A 47 10.84 5.40 24.75
CA GLY A 47 11.38 4.37 25.65
C GLY A 47 12.08 4.93 26.89
N ALA A 48 12.66 6.14 26.81
CA ALA A 48 13.31 6.79 27.95
C ALA A 48 12.33 7.47 28.91
N ILE A 49 11.16 7.92 28.43
CA ILE A 49 10.18 8.67 29.22
C ILE A 49 9.13 7.71 29.85
N GLY A 50 9.10 6.44 29.44
CA GLY A 50 8.18 5.43 30.01
C GLY A 50 6.71 5.75 29.73
N ILE A 51 6.43 6.46 28.63
CA ILE A 51 5.06 6.76 28.21
C ILE A 51 4.55 5.58 27.40
N ASP A 52 3.58 4.86 27.98
CA ASP A 52 2.95 3.65 27.44
C ASP A 52 2.82 3.63 25.90
N ASP A 53 3.62 2.74 25.31
CA ASP A 53 4.23 2.76 23.98
C ASP A 53 3.39 2.24 22.80
N LEU A 54 2.06 2.42 22.73
CA LEU A 54 1.31 1.72 21.65
C LEU A 54 1.19 2.47 20.31
N LEU A 55 1.15 3.81 20.32
CA LEU A 55 0.71 4.57 19.12
C LEU A 55 1.83 5.18 18.27
N ALA A 56 2.94 5.63 18.89
CA ALA A 56 4.09 6.23 18.18
C ALA A 56 5.21 5.21 17.89
N PHE A 57 5.29 4.15 18.70
CA PHE A 57 6.19 3.01 18.56
C PHE A 57 5.86 2.16 17.33
N ASN A 58 4.58 1.95 17.04
CA ASN A 58 4.12 0.91 16.13
C ASN A 58 4.71 1.03 14.72
N SER A 59 4.67 2.21 14.10
CA SER A 59 5.13 2.36 12.70
C SER A 59 6.64 2.18 12.53
N CYS A 60 7.47 2.68 13.45
CA CYS A 60 8.92 2.53 13.34
C CYS A 60 9.39 1.15 13.79
N VAL A 61 8.75 0.59 14.81
CA VAL A 61 9.06 -0.75 15.28
C VAL A 61 8.58 -1.81 14.31
N ASP A 62 7.45 -1.62 13.63
CA ASP A 62 7.00 -2.52 12.57
C ASP A 62 8.04 -2.61 11.44
N VAL A 63 8.56 -1.47 10.96
CA VAL A 63 9.64 -1.47 9.94
C VAL A 63 10.90 -2.18 10.45
N LEU A 64 11.34 -1.88 11.69
CA LEU A 64 12.53 -2.49 12.27
C LEU A 64 12.37 -3.99 12.54
N LEU A 65 11.21 -4.43 13.03
CA LEU A 65 10.91 -5.83 13.31
C LEU A 65 10.72 -6.61 12.02
N ASN A 66 10.05 -6.05 11.01
CA ASN A 66 9.92 -6.68 9.70
C ASN A 66 11.30 -6.83 9.04
N LEU A 67 12.10 -5.75 9.01
CA LEU A 67 13.46 -5.82 8.44
C LEU A 67 14.33 -6.85 9.19
N ARG A 68 14.33 -6.81 10.52
CA ARG A 68 15.08 -7.77 11.35
C ARG A 68 14.58 -9.20 11.16
N GLY A 69 13.26 -9.38 11.08
CA GLY A 69 12.62 -10.68 10.86
C GLY A 69 13.02 -11.29 9.52
N PHE A 70 12.96 -10.51 8.43
CA PHE A 70 13.40 -10.97 7.12
C PHE A 70 14.91 -11.21 7.04
N MET A 71 15.74 -10.36 7.65
CA MET A 71 17.18 -10.61 7.74
C MET A 71 17.50 -11.88 8.52
N TYR A 72 16.81 -12.12 9.66
CA TYR A 72 16.98 -13.31 10.46
C TYR A 72 16.56 -14.57 9.70
N ILE A 73 15.38 -14.58 9.09
CA ILE A 73 14.87 -15.69 8.27
C ILE A 73 15.83 -15.98 7.10
N GLY A 74 16.35 -14.95 6.44
CA GLY A 74 17.34 -15.10 5.38
C GLY A 74 18.68 -15.69 5.86
N ALA A 75 19.08 -15.39 7.09
CA ALA A 75 20.33 -15.88 7.67
C ALA A 75 20.26 -17.34 8.12
N ILE A 76 19.11 -17.81 8.63
CA ILE A 76 18.91 -19.19 9.11
C ILE A 76 18.47 -20.17 8.02
N LEU A 77 18.41 -19.71 6.78
CA LEU A 77 17.83 -20.44 5.67
C LEU A 77 18.65 -21.72 5.40
N PRO A 78 18.05 -22.93 5.44
CA PRO A 78 18.79 -24.19 5.44
C PRO A 78 19.19 -24.61 4.01
N TRP A 79 20.14 -23.87 3.43
CA TRP A 79 20.60 -24.07 2.04
C TRP A 79 21.06 -25.51 1.75
N ASP A 80 21.72 -26.14 2.71
CA ASP A 80 22.24 -27.50 2.57
C ASP A 80 21.12 -28.56 2.50
N SER A 81 19.95 -28.28 3.09
CA SER A 81 18.82 -29.21 3.16
C SER A 81 17.86 -29.10 1.96
N PHE A 82 18.07 -28.14 1.05
CA PHE A 82 17.24 -27.99 -0.15
C PHE A 82 17.53 -29.02 -1.25
N ASN A 83 18.60 -29.79 -1.08
CA ASN A 83 18.96 -30.84 -2.01
C ASN A 83 19.59 -32.01 -1.24
N ASP A 84 18.72 -32.77 -0.57
CA ASP A 84 19.06 -34.07 0.03
C ASP A 84 18.28 -35.20 -0.66
N PRO A 85 18.82 -35.75 -1.76
CA PRO A 85 18.20 -36.88 -2.46
C PRO A 85 18.29 -38.19 -1.69
N SER A 86 19.19 -38.30 -0.71
CA SER A 86 19.58 -39.54 -0.03
C SER A 86 18.85 -39.79 1.29
N GLY A 87 18.57 -38.74 2.07
CA GLY A 87 17.82 -38.86 3.32
C GLY A 87 16.32 -38.73 3.06
N THR A 88 15.87 -37.52 2.75
CA THR A 88 14.45 -37.22 2.63
C THR A 88 13.90 -37.21 1.20
N GLY A 89 14.75 -37.20 0.18
CA GLY A 89 14.32 -37.17 -1.22
C GLY A 89 13.88 -35.79 -1.71
N ILE A 90 14.26 -34.73 -0.98
CA ILE A 90 14.09 -33.34 -1.42
C ILE A 90 15.07 -33.06 -2.56
N THR A 91 14.54 -32.54 -3.66
CA THR A 91 15.33 -32.09 -4.81
C THR A 91 14.84 -30.72 -5.25
N TRP A 92 15.74 -29.94 -5.86
CA TRP A 92 15.41 -28.64 -6.44
C TRP A 92 14.19 -28.68 -7.37
N GLY A 93 14.07 -29.73 -8.19
CA GLY A 93 12.94 -29.90 -9.11
C GLY A 93 11.60 -30.07 -8.38
N ARG A 94 11.57 -30.86 -7.30
CA ARG A 94 10.36 -31.04 -6.47
C ARG A 94 10.00 -29.75 -5.73
N LEU A 95 10.99 -29.04 -5.20
CA LEU A 95 10.80 -27.76 -4.52
C LEU A 95 10.24 -26.68 -5.45
N ILE A 96 10.80 -26.52 -6.65
CA ILE A 96 10.28 -25.59 -7.67
C ILE A 96 8.86 -26.04 -8.10
N GLY A 97 8.66 -27.34 -8.30
CA GLY A 97 7.35 -27.91 -8.65
C GLY A 97 6.28 -27.59 -7.62
N ILE A 98 6.56 -27.84 -6.33
CA ILE A 98 5.65 -27.53 -5.22
C ILE A 98 5.43 -26.02 -5.10
N GLY A 99 6.47 -25.19 -5.25
CA GLY A 99 6.33 -23.72 -5.23
C GLY A 99 5.42 -23.18 -6.34
N LEU A 100 5.55 -23.70 -7.56
CA LEU A 100 4.65 -23.36 -8.67
C LEU A 100 3.23 -23.87 -8.44
N LEU A 101 3.09 -25.10 -7.92
CA LEU A 101 1.80 -25.66 -7.57
C LEU A 101 1.10 -24.81 -6.52
N GLU A 102 1.82 -24.39 -5.48
CA GLU A 102 1.28 -23.54 -4.42
C GLU A 102 0.87 -22.17 -4.98
N PHE A 103 1.72 -21.55 -5.79
CA PHE A 103 1.41 -20.27 -6.43
C PHE A 103 0.11 -20.33 -7.25
N ILE A 104 -0.12 -21.42 -7.99
CA ILE A 104 -1.32 -21.58 -8.83
C ILE A 104 -2.55 -22.01 -8.00
N PHE A 105 -2.39 -22.92 -7.04
CA PHE A 105 -3.53 -23.61 -6.40
C PHE A 105 -3.89 -23.11 -5.00
N HIS A 106 -2.97 -22.48 -4.27
CA HIS A 106 -3.19 -22.15 -2.86
C HIS A 106 -4.19 -21.01 -2.68
N ARG A 107 -4.00 -19.90 -3.40
CA ARG A 107 -4.84 -18.70 -3.23
C ARG A 107 -5.84 -18.50 -4.36
N LEU A 108 -5.40 -18.70 -5.61
CA LEU A 108 -6.26 -18.48 -6.78
C LEU A 108 -7.49 -19.39 -6.75
N ARG A 109 -7.33 -20.69 -6.42
CA ARG A 109 -8.46 -21.63 -6.33
C ARG A 109 -9.50 -21.22 -5.28
N ALA A 110 -9.06 -20.79 -4.11
CA ALA A 110 -9.96 -20.38 -3.03
C ALA A 110 -10.79 -19.15 -3.46
N ILE A 111 -10.13 -18.12 -4.00
CA ILE A 111 -10.83 -16.90 -4.43
C ILE A 111 -11.72 -17.18 -5.64
N PHE A 112 -11.27 -18.00 -6.60
CA PHE A 112 -12.09 -18.39 -7.74
C PHE A 112 -13.31 -19.24 -7.36
N THR A 113 -13.26 -19.93 -6.23
CA THR A 113 -14.43 -20.66 -5.70
C THR A 113 -15.42 -19.72 -5.03
N PHE A 114 -14.92 -18.70 -4.30
CA PHE A 114 -15.74 -17.83 -3.46
C PHE A 114 -16.02 -16.43 -4.04
N TYR A 115 -15.50 -16.05 -5.20
CA TYR A 115 -15.66 -14.68 -5.73
C TYR A 115 -17.13 -14.30 -5.95
N LYS A 116 -17.98 -15.27 -6.29
CA LYS A 116 -19.43 -15.04 -6.44
C LYS A 116 -20.12 -14.62 -5.13
N MET A 117 -19.54 -14.95 -3.98
CA MET A 117 -20.03 -14.52 -2.66
C MET A 117 -19.51 -13.13 -2.27
N MET A 118 -18.58 -12.54 -3.04
CA MET A 118 -17.94 -11.25 -2.75
C MET A 118 -18.08 -10.24 -3.92
N PRO A 119 -19.32 -9.92 -4.36
CA PRO A 119 -19.53 -9.06 -5.52
C PRO A 119 -19.06 -7.60 -5.31
N GLY A 120 -18.85 -7.17 -4.06
CA GLY A 120 -18.34 -5.83 -3.75
C GLY A 120 -16.82 -5.65 -3.94
N VAL A 121 -16.07 -6.75 -4.16
CA VAL A 121 -14.60 -6.73 -4.21
C VAL A 121 -14.06 -7.25 -5.54
N CYS A 122 -14.69 -8.27 -6.13
CA CYS A 122 -14.28 -8.84 -7.40
C CYS A 122 -15.49 -9.00 -8.32
N THR A 123 -15.56 -8.16 -9.35
CA THR A 123 -16.63 -8.19 -10.36
C THR A 123 -16.21 -9.03 -11.56
N ASN A 124 -14.93 -8.96 -11.93
CA ASN A 124 -14.39 -9.59 -13.13
C ASN A 124 -13.41 -10.71 -12.82
N TRP A 125 -13.31 -11.71 -13.70
CA TRP A 125 -12.32 -12.78 -13.57
C TRP A 125 -10.87 -12.24 -13.55
N LYS A 126 -10.61 -11.13 -14.25
CA LYS A 126 -9.31 -10.43 -14.23
C LYS A 126 -9.00 -9.84 -12.85
N GLU A 127 -10.00 -9.27 -12.18
CA GLU A 127 -9.88 -8.75 -10.81
C GLU A 127 -9.65 -9.88 -9.82
N VAL A 128 -10.29 -11.04 -10.03
CA VAL A 128 -10.04 -12.25 -9.22
C VAL A 128 -8.60 -12.74 -9.38
N CYS A 129 -8.10 -12.81 -10.62
CA CYS A 129 -6.71 -13.17 -10.88
C CYS A 129 -5.72 -12.18 -10.25
N PHE A 130 -5.98 -10.89 -10.39
CA PHE A 130 -5.16 -9.83 -9.79
C PHE A 130 -5.18 -9.91 -8.26
N MET A 131 -6.37 -10.00 -7.67
CA MET A 131 -6.56 -10.11 -6.23
C MET A 131 -5.85 -11.35 -5.68
N GLY A 132 -6.02 -12.50 -6.35
CA GLY A 132 -5.43 -13.77 -5.92
C GLY A 132 -3.92 -13.82 -6.04
N TYR A 133 -3.36 -13.12 -7.02
CA TYR A 133 -1.92 -12.95 -7.18
C TYR A 133 -1.30 -12.21 -5.98
N PHE A 134 -1.87 -11.10 -5.50
CA PHE A 134 -1.24 -10.28 -4.44
C PHE A 134 -1.42 -10.81 -3.00
N GLY A 135 -0.96 -12.03 -2.73
CA GLY A 135 -1.03 -12.64 -1.40
C GLY A 135 0.14 -13.58 -1.14
N PRO A 136 1.36 -13.02 -1.01
CA PRO A 136 2.53 -13.82 -0.70
C PRO A 136 2.42 -14.46 0.67
N ILE A 137 3.15 -15.56 0.83
CA ILE A 137 3.29 -16.25 2.10
C ILE A 137 4.29 -15.46 2.94
N GLY A 138 3.87 -15.10 4.16
CA GLY A 138 4.65 -14.24 5.03
C GLY A 138 5.57 -14.99 6.00
N ALA A 139 6.32 -14.22 6.78
CA ALA A 139 7.16 -14.71 7.87
C ALA A 139 6.41 -15.51 8.94
N GLY A 140 5.08 -15.32 9.07
CA GLY A 140 4.25 -16.06 10.02
C GLY A 140 4.28 -17.58 9.80
N THR A 141 4.41 -18.05 8.56
CA THR A 141 4.53 -19.49 8.28
C THR A 141 5.81 -20.08 8.85
N VAL A 142 6.90 -19.30 8.86
CA VAL A 142 8.17 -19.69 9.47
C VAL A 142 8.03 -19.86 10.99
N PHE A 143 7.24 -18.98 11.63
CA PHE A 143 6.93 -19.13 13.05
C PHE A 143 6.14 -20.43 13.34
N TYR A 144 5.16 -20.76 12.50
CA TYR A 144 4.38 -21.98 12.67
C TYR A 144 5.20 -23.25 12.45
N VAL A 145 6.12 -23.27 11.48
CA VAL A 145 6.98 -24.46 11.28
C VAL A 145 7.94 -24.66 12.44
N GLU A 146 8.46 -23.57 13.01
CA GLU A 146 9.32 -23.65 14.19
C GLU A 146 8.53 -24.09 15.42
N HIS A 147 7.31 -23.58 15.62
CA HIS A 147 6.45 -24.05 16.68
C HIS A 147 6.08 -25.54 16.52
N ALA A 148 5.77 -25.98 15.29
CA ALA A 148 5.47 -27.36 14.99
C ALA A 148 6.66 -28.29 15.31
N ARG A 149 7.90 -27.88 14.98
CA ARG A 149 9.12 -28.64 15.32
C ARG A 149 9.33 -28.86 16.81
N HIS A 150 8.84 -27.96 17.66
CA HIS A 150 8.88 -28.13 19.12
C HIS A 150 7.78 -29.05 19.66
N LEU A 151 6.68 -29.22 18.91
CA LEU A 151 5.55 -30.05 19.29
C LEU A 151 5.73 -31.52 18.88
N PHE A 152 6.46 -31.76 17.78
CA PHE A 152 6.74 -33.11 17.29
C PHE A 152 7.96 -33.74 18.00
N PRO A 153 7.99 -35.07 18.15
CA PRO A 153 9.11 -35.78 18.78
C PRO A 153 10.43 -35.50 18.05
N HIS A 154 11.53 -35.46 18.80
CA HIS A 154 12.85 -35.26 18.21
C HIS A 154 13.32 -36.52 17.43
N ASP A 155 14.26 -36.33 16.52
CA ASP A 155 14.82 -37.37 15.64
C ASP A 155 15.03 -38.70 16.39
N GLY A 156 14.28 -39.75 16.01
CA GLY A 156 14.42 -41.11 16.53
C GLY A 156 13.43 -41.54 17.63
N GLU A 157 12.50 -40.67 18.05
CA GLU A 157 11.43 -41.03 19.01
C GLU A 157 10.13 -41.52 18.33
N GLY A 158 9.94 -41.25 17.04
CA GLY A 158 8.77 -41.66 16.24
C GLY A 158 9.13 -42.67 15.14
N ASP A 159 8.12 -43.05 14.35
CA ASP A 159 8.33 -43.92 13.19
C ASP A 159 9.26 -43.25 12.14
N GLU A 160 9.93 -44.05 11.32
CA GLU A 160 10.88 -43.57 10.30
C GLU A 160 10.21 -42.58 9.33
N GLU A 161 8.93 -42.82 8.99
CA GLU A 161 8.13 -41.92 8.16
C GLU A 161 7.82 -40.58 8.85
N GLU A 162 7.46 -40.61 10.14
CA GLU A 162 7.17 -39.40 10.90
C GLU A 162 8.42 -38.52 11.04
N THR A 163 9.56 -39.15 11.31
CA THR A 163 10.85 -38.46 11.41
C THR A 163 11.25 -37.80 10.08
N ASN A 164 11.05 -38.51 8.96
CA ASN A 164 11.30 -37.95 7.63
C ASN A 164 10.37 -36.77 7.30
N LEU A 165 9.09 -36.85 7.67
CA LEU A 165 8.13 -35.75 7.46
C LEU A 165 8.48 -34.50 8.28
N VAL A 166 8.88 -34.66 9.55
CA VAL A 166 9.29 -33.53 10.41
C VAL A 166 10.56 -32.87 9.88
N ARG A 167 11.50 -33.68 9.36
CA ARG A 167 12.72 -33.20 8.70
C ARG A 167 12.41 -32.43 7.42
N ASP A 168 11.45 -32.89 6.63
CA ASP A 168 11.04 -32.27 5.36
C ASP A 168 10.26 -30.99 5.49
N MET A 169 9.48 -30.89 6.56
CA MET A 169 8.60 -29.75 6.81
C MET A 169 9.38 -28.43 6.79
N GLY A 170 10.56 -28.39 7.42
CA GLY A 170 11.38 -27.18 7.47
C GLY A 170 11.85 -26.71 6.08
N PRO A 171 12.74 -27.46 5.41
CA PRO A 171 13.26 -27.08 4.10
C PRO A 171 12.15 -26.75 3.09
N THR A 172 11.05 -27.51 3.11
CA THR A 172 9.89 -27.25 2.24
C THR A 172 9.26 -25.89 2.54
N VAL A 173 8.92 -25.59 3.80
CA VAL A 173 8.28 -24.32 4.18
C VAL A 173 9.19 -23.12 3.93
N TYR A 174 10.47 -23.20 4.30
CA TYR A 174 11.43 -22.13 4.04
C TYR A 174 11.58 -21.84 2.55
N TRP A 175 11.60 -22.89 1.73
CA TRP A 175 11.63 -22.75 0.27
C TRP A 175 10.36 -22.08 -0.27
N LEU A 176 9.17 -22.48 0.19
CA LEU A 176 7.90 -21.91 -0.26
C LEU A 176 7.79 -20.42 0.08
N VAL A 177 8.21 -20.03 1.28
CA VAL A 177 8.26 -18.62 1.69
C VAL A 177 9.24 -17.83 0.80
N LEU A 178 10.45 -18.35 0.58
CA LEU A 178 11.45 -17.71 -0.27
C LEU A 178 10.95 -17.55 -1.72
N PHE A 179 10.42 -18.63 -2.31
CA PHE A 179 9.87 -18.64 -3.66
C PHE A 179 8.72 -17.63 -3.79
N SER A 180 7.81 -17.59 -2.82
CA SER A 180 6.69 -16.65 -2.80
C SER A 180 7.15 -15.20 -2.72
N ILE A 181 8.13 -14.88 -1.85
CA ILE A 181 8.68 -13.52 -1.73
C ILE A 181 9.36 -13.08 -3.03
N ILE A 182 10.12 -13.96 -3.69
CA ILE A 182 10.78 -13.64 -4.97
C ILE A 182 9.74 -13.41 -6.07
N VAL A 183 8.80 -14.32 -6.27
CA VAL A 183 7.81 -14.23 -7.34
C VAL A 183 6.91 -13.00 -7.17
N HIS A 184 6.38 -12.78 -5.97
CA HIS A 184 5.49 -11.64 -5.71
C HIS A 184 6.26 -10.33 -5.55
N GLY A 185 7.43 -10.35 -4.92
CA GLY A 185 8.24 -9.16 -4.69
C GLY A 185 8.81 -8.57 -5.98
N LEU A 186 9.23 -9.42 -6.92
CA LEU A 186 9.75 -8.96 -8.22
C LEU A 186 8.64 -8.60 -9.22
N SER A 187 7.40 -8.98 -8.94
CA SER A 187 6.26 -8.75 -9.83
C SER A 187 5.98 -7.26 -10.09
N ILE A 188 6.03 -6.43 -9.04
CA ILE A 188 5.72 -5.00 -9.12
C ILE A 188 6.80 -4.27 -9.93
N PRO A 189 8.11 -4.43 -9.63
CA PRO A 189 9.16 -3.90 -10.48
C PRO A 189 9.08 -4.40 -11.92
N ALA A 190 8.82 -5.70 -12.14
CA ALA A 190 8.73 -6.29 -13.46
C ALA A 190 7.56 -5.70 -14.27
N LEU A 191 6.39 -5.54 -13.66
CA LEU A 191 5.24 -4.86 -14.25
C LEU A 191 5.58 -3.41 -14.61
N ASN A 192 6.25 -2.69 -13.72
CA ASN A 192 6.68 -1.31 -13.98
C ASN A 192 7.61 -1.22 -15.19
N ILE A 193 8.61 -2.10 -15.28
CA ILE A 193 9.52 -2.18 -16.44
C ILE A 193 8.75 -2.49 -17.71
N PHE A 194 7.79 -3.43 -17.65
CA PHE A 194 6.95 -3.77 -18.79
C PHE A 194 6.10 -2.59 -19.28
N TYR A 195 5.51 -1.80 -18.36
CA TYR A 195 4.76 -0.60 -18.72
C TYR A 195 5.66 0.47 -19.35
N HIS A 196 6.86 0.69 -18.81
CA HIS A 196 7.85 1.58 -19.41
C HIS A 196 8.25 1.15 -20.82
N TYR A 197 8.44 -0.15 -21.06
CA TYR A 197 8.81 -0.67 -22.38
C TYR A 197 7.64 -0.60 -23.38
N THR A 198 6.42 -0.84 -22.94
CA THR A 198 5.23 -0.81 -23.81
C THR A 198 4.69 0.60 -24.08
N GLY A 199 5.27 1.64 -23.47
CA GLY A 199 4.86 3.03 -23.68
C GLY A 199 3.45 3.34 -23.15
N ASN A 200 2.86 2.42 -22.39
CA ASN A 200 1.59 2.65 -21.72
C ASN A 200 1.85 3.60 -20.54
N GLU A 201 1.24 4.79 -20.56
CA GLU A 201 1.32 5.70 -19.43
C GLU A 201 0.79 4.97 -18.19
N ALA A 202 1.63 4.79 -17.16
CA ALA A 202 1.20 4.29 -15.87
C ALA A 202 -0.04 5.07 -15.45
N ILE A 203 -1.12 4.39 -15.02
CA ILE A 203 -2.41 5.00 -14.70
C ILE A 203 -2.17 6.26 -13.85
N ARG A 204 -2.25 7.41 -14.51
CA ARG A 204 -2.21 8.69 -13.84
C ARG A 204 -3.63 8.89 -13.35
N GLU A 205 -3.78 9.00 -12.03
CA GLU A 205 -5.01 9.50 -11.43
C GLU A 205 -5.10 10.98 -11.81
N ASP A 206 -5.52 11.23 -13.04
CA ASP A 206 -5.64 12.55 -13.61
C ASP A 206 -6.66 13.36 -12.79
N PRO A 207 -6.45 14.68 -12.67
CA PRO A 207 -7.36 15.52 -11.93
C PRO A 207 -8.79 15.36 -12.46
N VAL A 208 -9.71 15.00 -11.57
CA VAL A 208 -11.12 14.78 -11.92
C VAL A 208 -11.87 16.08 -11.70
N GLU A 209 -12.58 16.53 -12.73
CA GLU A 209 -13.54 17.62 -12.59
C GLU A 209 -14.79 17.12 -11.87
N LEU A 210 -15.02 17.65 -10.67
CA LEU A 210 -16.21 17.40 -9.88
C LEU A 210 -17.16 18.58 -10.03
N ARG A 211 -18.44 18.27 -10.31
CA ARG A 211 -19.50 19.27 -10.32
C ARG A 211 -19.78 19.77 -8.91
N ARG A 212 -19.87 21.09 -8.76
CA ARG A 212 -20.32 21.74 -7.53
C ARG A 212 -21.79 21.41 -7.32
N VAL A 213 -22.11 20.83 -6.16
CA VAL A 213 -23.50 20.57 -5.75
C VAL A 213 -24.19 21.87 -5.33
N SER A 214 -23.43 22.90 -4.94
CA SER A 214 -23.95 24.23 -4.60
C SER A 214 -22.89 25.32 -4.78
N LEU A 215 -23.31 26.51 -5.22
CA LEU A 215 -22.47 27.70 -5.41
C LEU A 215 -21.80 28.22 -4.11
N ARG A 216 -22.29 27.80 -2.94
CA ARG A 216 -21.74 28.19 -1.63
C ARG A 216 -20.81 27.14 -1.01
N VAL A 217 -20.59 26.02 -1.68
CA VAL A 217 -19.71 24.96 -1.17
C VAL A 217 -18.27 25.45 -1.27
N ALA A 218 -17.55 25.40 -0.16
CA ALA A 218 -16.13 25.74 -0.14
C ALA A 218 -15.34 24.72 -0.99
N THR A 219 -14.33 25.21 -1.72
CA THR A 219 -13.38 24.37 -2.45
C THR A 219 -12.70 23.41 -1.46
N PRO A 220 -12.76 22.08 -1.69
CA PRO A 220 -11.99 21.12 -0.89
C PRO A 220 -10.50 21.50 -0.87
N PRO A 221 -9.76 21.25 0.23
CA PRO A 221 -8.34 21.63 0.33
C PRO A 221 -7.41 21.00 -0.72
N ILE A 222 -7.87 19.92 -1.38
CA ILE A 222 -7.15 19.13 -2.39
C ILE A 222 -7.69 19.43 -3.80
N ALA A 223 -8.51 20.47 -3.96
CA ALA A 223 -9.12 20.85 -5.23
C ALA A 223 -8.91 22.33 -5.54
N VAL A 224 -8.73 22.65 -6.82
CA VAL A 224 -8.66 24.03 -7.33
C VAL A 224 -10.01 24.40 -7.90
N ALA A 225 -10.40 25.67 -7.77
CA ALA A 225 -11.59 26.19 -8.43
C ALA A 225 -11.43 26.05 -9.95
N GLY A 226 -12.29 25.22 -10.57
CA GLY A 226 -12.44 25.16 -12.02
C GLY A 226 -13.33 26.31 -12.49
N ASP A 227 -14.32 25.99 -13.32
CA ASP A 227 -15.33 26.96 -13.77
C ASP A 227 -16.36 27.27 -12.66
N LYS A 228 -17.35 28.14 -12.96
CA LYS A 228 -18.40 28.57 -12.03
C LYS A 228 -19.06 27.42 -11.26
N ASP A 229 -19.25 26.27 -11.93
CA ASP A 229 -19.93 25.10 -11.40
C ASP A 229 -19.03 23.86 -11.20
N THR A 230 -17.69 23.97 -11.31
CA THR A 230 -16.80 22.82 -11.15
C THR A 230 -15.61 23.08 -10.22
N PHE A 231 -15.11 22.01 -9.61
CA PHE A 231 -13.83 21.97 -8.90
C PHE A 231 -12.94 20.92 -9.57
N ILE A 232 -11.67 21.24 -9.75
CA ILE A 232 -10.65 20.30 -10.24
C ILE A 232 -10.03 19.65 -9.02
N ALA A 233 -10.40 18.41 -8.71
CA ALA A 233 -9.87 17.68 -7.56
C ALA A 233 -8.60 16.93 -7.94
N TYR A 234 -7.52 17.16 -7.18
CA TYR A 234 -6.26 16.44 -7.34
C TYR A 234 -6.21 15.27 -6.37
N ASN A 235 -5.56 14.17 -6.75
CA ASN A 235 -5.27 13.11 -5.81
C ASN A 235 -4.20 13.59 -4.81
N CYS A 236 -4.35 13.25 -3.52
CA CYS A 236 -3.48 13.74 -2.44
C CYS A 236 -2.00 13.33 -2.59
N PHE A 237 -1.71 12.43 -3.54
CA PHE A 237 -0.38 11.86 -3.79
C PHE A 237 0.36 12.44 -5.00
N SER A 238 -0.29 13.19 -5.91
CA SER A 238 0.39 13.77 -7.08
C SER A 238 0.49 15.30 -6.96
N ARG A 239 1.68 15.79 -6.59
CA ARG A 239 2.08 17.18 -6.82
C ARG A 239 3.20 17.22 -7.86
N HIS A 240 2.91 16.81 -9.08
CA HIS A 240 3.73 17.22 -10.22
C HIS A 240 2.96 18.30 -10.99
N PHE A 241 3.37 19.54 -10.78
CA PHE A 241 2.91 20.68 -11.57
C PHE A 241 3.73 20.70 -12.85
N ASP A 242 3.17 20.14 -13.93
CA ASP A 242 3.75 20.27 -15.27
C ASP A 242 3.09 21.48 -15.96
N PRO A 243 3.77 22.64 -16.07
CA PRO A 243 3.17 23.87 -16.59
C PRO A 243 2.76 23.79 -18.07
N ASN A 244 3.16 22.73 -18.79
CA ASN A 244 2.90 22.56 -20.22
C ASN A 244 1.80 21.53 -20.56
N ARG A 245 1.17 20.88 -19.56
CA ARG A 245 0.06 19.93 -19.80
C ARG A 245 -1.23 20.41 -19.13
N VAL A 246 -1.86 21.44 -19.71
CA VAL A 246 -3.27 21.78 -19.43
C VAL A 246 -4.12 21.31 -20.62
N ASN A 247 -4.31 20.01 -20.72
CA ASN A 247 -5.42 19.46 -21.49
C ASN A 247 -6.22 18.59 -20.53
N LEU A 248 -7.10 19.24 -19.76
CA LEU A 248 -8.19 18.57 -19.07
C LEU A 248 -9.06 17.89 -20.13
N PRO A 249 -9.52 16.65 -19.94
CA PRO A 249 -10.39 15.98 -20.91
C PRO A 249 -11.72 16.75 -21.03
N PHE A 250 -11.85 17.48 -22.13
CA PHE A 250 -12.95 18.41 -22.42
C PHE A 250 -14.16 17.64 -22.96
N ASN A 251 -15.29 17.64 -22.24
CA ASN A 251 -16.56 17.07 -22.69
C ASN A 251 -17.70 18.09 -22.51
N GLY A 252 -17.84 19.03 -23.44
CA GLY A 252 -19.01 19.91 -23.54
C GLY A 252 -18.78 21.13 -24.44
N PRO A 253 -19.73 21.53 -25.30
CA PRO A 253 -19.56 22.70 -26.16
C PRO A 253 -19.58 24.00 -25.33
N ARG A 254 -18.58 24.85 -25.56
CA ARG A 254 -18.47 26.21 -25.01
C ARG A 254 -19.54 27.11 -25.64
N GLU A 255 -20.54 27.50 -24.87
CA GLU A 255 -21.34 28.69 -25.20
C GLU A 255 -20.60 29.92 -24.65
N ASP A 256 -19.89 30.61 -25.55
CA ASP A 256 -19.41 31.96 -25.32
C ASP A 256 -20.60 32.92 -25.29
N ASN A 257 -21.04 33.31 -24.10
CA ASN A 257 -21.85 34.50 -23.93
C ASN A 257 -21.05 35.54 -23.16
N SER A 258 -20.55 36.50 -23.93
CA SER A 258 -19.88 37.71 -23.46
C SER A 258 -20.87 38.70 -22.83
N SER A 259 -20.31 39.61 -22.03
CA SER A 259 -20.80 40.94 -21.60
C SER A 259 -21.50 41.10 -20.23
N PHE A 260 -21.30 42.32 -19.68
CA PHE A 260 -21.84 42.97 -18.47
C PHE A 260 -20.93 42.88 -17.23
N LEU A 261 -19.94 43.78 -17.15
CA LEU A 261 -19.97 45.16 -16.61
C LEU A 261 -19.96 45.19 -15.07
N ASP A 262 -18.86 45.75 -14.55
CA ASP A 262 -18.72 46.24 -13.19
C ASP A 262 -19.89 47.16 -12.84
N ASP A 263 -20.56 46.90 -11.72
CA ASP A 263 -21.19 48.00 -10.97
C ASP A 263 -21.40 47.65 -9.50
N ASP A 264 -21.23 48.72 -8.75
CA ASP A 264 -21.01 48.91 -7.33
C ASP A 264 -22.26 48.64 -6.45
N ASP A 265 -21.99 48.61 -5.15
CA ASP A 265 -22.88 48.54 -4.00
C ASP A 265 -24.23 49.29 -4.13
N SER A 266 -25.34 48.63 -3.75
CA SER A 266 -26.44 49.20 -2.94
C SER A 266 -27.70 48.31 -2.96
N GLY A 267 -28.28 48.13 -1.77
CA GLY A 267 -29.24 47.08 -1.49
C GLY A 267 -30.64 47.19 -2.12
N LYS A 268 -31.33 46.03 -2.14
CA LYS A 268 -32.75 45.93 -1.78
C LYS A 268 -33.14 44.47 -1.57
N ILE A 269 -33.76 44.25 -0.41
CA ILE A 269 -34.49 43.04 -0.03
C ILE A 269 -35.67 42.86 -0.99
N ARG A 270 -35.84 41.65 -1.55
CA ARG A 270 -37.15 41.16 -2.01
C ARG A 270 -37.31 39.69 -1.60
N MET A 271 -38.34 39.47 -0.79
CA MET A 271 -38.89 38.18 -0.37
C MET A 271 -39.89 37.64 -1.42
N VAL A 272 -40.20 36.34 -1.27
CA VAL A 272 -41.33 35.57 -1.84
C VAL A 272 -41.04 35.03 -3.27
N GLU A 273 -41.14 33.74 -3.60
CA GLU A 273 -42.21 32.77 -3.30
C GLU A 273 -41.73 31.30 -3.44
N GLN A 274 -42.37 30.40 -2.69
CA GLN A 274 -42.21 28.95 -2.80
C GLN A 274 -42.84 28.41 -4.09
N SER A 275 -42.19 27.42 -4.72
CA SER A 275 -42.86 26.45 -5.59
C SER A 275 -42.13 25.11 -5.55
N LYS A 276 -42.77 24.11 -4.93
CA LYS A 276 -42.48 22.68 -5.17
C LYS A 276 -43.30 22.25 -6.39
N PRO A 277 -42.74 21.42 -7.27
CA PRO A 277 -43.20 20.03 -7.38
C PRO A 277 -42.00 19.10 -7.63
N GLY A 278 -42.01 17.77 -7.54
CA GLY A 278 -43.03 16.74 -7.41
C GLY A 278 -42.27 15.44 -7.70
N MET A 279 -42.45 14.45 -6.83
CA MET A 279 -41.80 13.14 -6.89
C MET A 279 -42.34 12.34 -8.09
N SER A 280 -41.50 11.65 -8.83
CA SER A 280 -41.91 10.58 -9.76
C SER A 280 -40.79 9.56 -9.87
N PHE A 281 -40.95 8.46 -9.15
CA PHE A 281 -40.25 7.19 -9.38
C PHE A 281 -40.95 6.46 -10.51
N VAL A 282 -40.20 6.09 -11.55
CA VAL A 282 -40.29 4.83 -12.29
C VAL A 282 -38.88 4.43 -12.68
#